data_AF-A0AB33J6U1-F1
#
_entry.id   AF-A0AB33J6U1-F1
#
_cell.length_a   1.000
_cell.length_b   1.000
_cell.length_c   1.000
_cell.angle_alpha   90.00
_cell.angle_beta   90.00
_cell.angle_gamma   90.00
#
_symmetry.space_group_name_H-M   'P 1'
#
loop_
_entity.id
_entity.type
_entity.pdbx_description
1 polymer ?
#
loop_
_entity_poly.entity_id
_entity_poly.type
_entity_poly.pdbx_seq_one_letter_code
_entity_poly.pdbx_strand_id
1 'polypeptide(L)'
;MSKGINKDSMSSLLEGLTSVKTSQTEDHQTAYSAAPSPKSGAKPTTKERICTSVDTTIMNKIRSIAEKEGVLINELITLGLGMVISKYEESHGQIRPKKPNKGNIANIFR
;
A
#
# COMPACT_ATOMS: atom_id res chain seq x y z
N MET A 1 45.64 28.46 -21.90
CA MET A 1 44.70 27.52 -21.24
C MET A 1 45.32 26.13 -21.25
N SER A 2 45.83 25.68 -20.09
CA SER A 2 46.42 24.34 -19.91
C SER A 2 45.30 23.35 -19.57
N LYS A 3 45.14 22.28 -20.36
CA LYS A 3 44.24 21.17 -20.04
C LYS A 3 45.05 20.14 -19.27
N GLY A 4 44.94 20.17 -17.93
CA GLY A 4 45.48 19.12 -17.07
C GLY A 4 44.66 17.83 -17.23
N ILE A 5 45.35 16.70 -17.32
CA ILE A 5 44.71 15.38 -17.38
C ILE A 5 44.07 15.10 -16.01
N ASN A 6 42.76 14.84 -16.02
CA ASN A 6 41.97 14.61 -14.82
C ASN A 6 42.34 13.27 -14.17
N LYS A 7 42.79 13.31 -12.91
CA LYS A 7 43.31 12.17 -12.16
C LYS A 7 42.21 11.18 -11.75
N ASP A 8 40.97 11.66 -11.65
CA ASP A 8 39.78 10.86 -11.33
C ASP A 8 39.30 10.00 -12.50
N SER A 9 39.71 10.35 -13.74
CA SER A 9 39.42 9.52 -14.91
C SER A 9 40.24 8.23 -14.95
N MET A 10 41.42 8.21 -14.32
CA MET A 10 42.26 7.01 -14.25
C MET A 10 41.84 6.06 -13.12
N SER A 11 41.28 6.57 -12.01
CA SER A 11 40.79 5.74 -10.91
C SER A 11 39.57 4.90 -11.33
N SER A 12 38.66 5.49 -12.11
CA SER A 12 37.46 4.80 -12.61
C SER A 12 37.78 3.60 -13.52
N LEU A 13 38.92 3.63 -14.21
CA LEU A 13 39.38 2.52 -15.07
C LEU A 13 39.99 1.36 -14.26
N LEU A 14 40.50 1.64 -13.06
CA LEU A 14 41.20 0.66 -12.21
C LEU A 14 40.25 -0.04 -11.23
N GLU A 15 39.18 0.63 -10.81
CA GLU A 15 38.21 0.09 -9.83
C GLU A 15 37.47 -1.16 -10.35
N GLY A 16 37.29 -1.28 -11.66
CA GLY A 16 36.71 -2.47 -12.30
C GLY A 16 37.67 -3.66 -12.41
N LEU A 17 38.99 -3.46 -12.27
CA LEU A 17 40.00 -4.52 -12.41
C LEU A 17 40.37 -5.19 -11.08
N THR A 18 40.15 -4.52 -9.95
CA THR A 18 40.58 -5.01 -8.61
C THR A 18 39.44 -5.54 -7.75
N SER A 19 38.17 -5.41 -8.15
CA SER A 19 37.04 -5.84 -7.32
C SER A 19 36.47 -7.20 -7.76
N VAL A 20 37.16 -8.28 -7.41
CA VAL A 20 36.56 -9.62 -7.34
C VAL A 20 35.86 -9.79 -5.98
N LYS A 21 34.60 -9.35 -5.96
CA LYS A 21 33.35 -10.06 -5.57
C LYS A 21 33.25 -10.79 -4.22
N THR A 22 32.34 -10.29 -3.36
CA THR A 22 31.18 -11.04 -2.85
C THR A 22 30.00 -10.12 -2.50
N SER A 23 28.90 -10.34 -3.24
CA SER A 23 27.48 -9.98 -3.00
C SER A 23 27.10 -8.50 -2.87
N GLN A 24 27.05 -7.84 -4.04
CA GLN A 24 26.35 -6.58 -4.26
C GLN A 24 24.83 -6.72 -4.11
N THR A 25 24.26 -5.69 -3.50
CA THR A 25 22.84 -5.33 -3.55
C THR A 25 22.74 -4.21 -4.61
N GLU A 26 22.19 -4.56 -5.76
CA GLU A 26 21.77 -3.69 -6.88
C GLU A 26 20.28 -3.31 -6.69
N ASP A 27 19.67 -2.25 -7.22
CA ASP A 27 20.11 -1.11 -8.02
C ASP A 27 18.97 -0.09 -8.11
N HIS A 28 19.28 1.12 -8.58
CA HIS A 28 18.32 2.15 -8.99
C HIS A 28 18.12 2.11 -10.53
N GLN A 29 16.86 1.98 -10.96
CA GLN A 29 16.23 2.51 -12.19
C GLN A 29 16.69 2.04 -13.60
N THR A 30 16.00 1.03 -14.15
CA THR A 30 14.95 1.11 -15.22
C THR A 30 15.41 1.41 -16.66
N ALA A 31 15.84 0.37 -17.37
CA ALA A 31 15.63 0.19 -18.81
C ALA A 31 15.30 -1.29 -19.13
N TYR A 32 14.38 -1.45 -20.05
CA TYR A 32 13.62 -2.64 -20.43
C TYR A 32 14.47 -3.86 -20.78
N SER A 33 14.35 -4.91 -19.95
CA SER A 33 14.56 -6.30 -20.35
C SER A 33 13.65 -7.16 -19.48
N ALA A 34 12.47 -7.45 -20.01
CA ALA A 34 11.48 -8.31 -19.36
C ALA A 34 11.93 -9.76 -19.45
N ALA A 35 12.72 -10.21 -18.48
CA ALA A 35 12.83 -11.64 -18.17
C ALA A 35 11.54 -12.08 -17.47
N PRO A 36 10.91 -13.20 -17.86
CA PRO A 36 9.60 -13.58 -17.36
C PRO A 36 9.74 -14.18 -15.96
N SER A 37 9.51 -13.36 -14.93
CA SER A 37 9.28 -13.88 -13.58
C SER A 37 7.87 -14.49 -13.50
N PRO A 38 7.70 -15.61 -12.78
CA PRO A 38 6.46 -16.38 -12.82
C PRO A 38 5.33 -15.53 -12.25
N LYS A 39 4.34 -15.25 -13.09
CA LYS A 39 3.06 -14.66 -12.68
C LYS A 39 2.38 -15.62 -11.71
N SER A 40 2.65 -15.44 -10.42
CA SER A 40 1.71 -15.84 -9.38
C SER A 40 0.41 -15.10 -9.69
N GLY A 41 -0.60 -15.85 -10.15
CA GLY A 41 -1.89 -15.36 -10.63
C GLY A 41 -2.79 -14.81 -9.53
N ALA A 42 -2.27 -13.94 -8.66
CA ALA A 42 -3.10 -13.15 -7.78
C ALA A 42 -3.66 -11.98 -8.59
N LYS A 43 -4.96 -12.02 -8.92
CA LYS A 43 -5.67 -10.85 -9.45
C LYS A 43 -5.40 -9.67 -8.52
N PRO A 44 -4.99 -8.49 -9.03
CA PRO A 44 -4.87 -7.32 -8.18
C PRO A 44 -6.23 -7.03 -7.57
N THR A 45 -6.32 -7.02 -6.25
CA THR A 45 -7.53 -6.59 -5.55
C THR A 45 -7.74 -5.12 -5.90
N THR A 46 -8.81 -4.81 -6.61
CA THR A 46 -9.16 -3.45 -6.99
C THR A 46 -9.55 -2.70 -5.72
N LYS A 47 -8.64 -1.86 -5.21
CA LYS A 47 -8.91 -0.99 -4.06
C LYS A 47 -9.70 0.22 -4.54
N GLU A 48 -10.86 0.46 -3.94
CA GLU A 48 -11.64 1.68 -4.15
C GLU A 48 -11.20 2.78 -3.18
N ARG A 49 -11.22 4.05 -3.63
CA ARG A 49 -10.91 5.20 -2.79
C ARG A 49 -12.21 5.81 -2.26
N ILE A 50 -12.24 6.08 -0.96
CA ILE A 50 -13.37 6.74 -0.31
C ILE A 50 -12.88 8.06 0.31
N CYS A 51 -13.61 9.14 0.08
CA CYS A 51 -13.42 10.42 0.75
C CYS A 51 -14.74 10.77 1.47
N THR A 52 -14.67 11.06 2.76
CA THR A 52 -15.86 11.35 3.58
C THR A 52 -15.50 12.28 4.73
N SER A 53 -16.50 12.96 5.29
CA SER A 53 -16.38 13.79 6.48
C SER A 53 -16.70 12.97 7.74
N VAL A 54 -15.86 13.06 8.75
CA VAL A 54 -16.02 12.40 10.04
C VAL A 54 -15.86 13.44 11.15
N ASP A 55 -16.58 13.28 12.26
CA ASP A 55 -16.40 14.11 13.45
C ASP A 55 -14.91 14.14 13.87
N THR A 56 -14.43 15.33 14.21
CA THR A 56 -13.04 15.56 14.62
C THR A 56 -12.67 14.76 15.86
N THR A 57 -13.58 14.64 16.83
CA THR A 57 -13.35 13.87 18.06
C THR A 57 -13.16 12.38 17.76
N ILE A 58 -13.95 11.83 16.82
CA ILE A 58 -13.83 10.43 16.39
C ILE A 58 -12.52 10.23 15.63
N MET A 59 -12.20 11.10 14.68
CA MET A 59 -10.98 11.00 13.90
C MET A 59 -9.71 11.10 14.77
N ASN A 60 -9.73 11.93 15.81
CA ASN A 60 -8.61 12.00 16.77
C ASN A 60 -8.40 10.67 17.50
N LYS A 61 -9.47 10.01 17.95
CA LYS A 61 -9.38 8.68 18.57
C LYS A 61 -8.83 7.63 17.59
N ILE A 62 -9.27 7.67 16.33
CA ILE A 62 -8.76 6.80 15.26
C ILE A 62 -7.25 6.97 15.10
N ARG A 63 -6.75 8.21 15.05
CA ARG A 63 -5.31 8.50 14.95
C ARG A 63 -4.55 7.99 16.18
N SER A 64 -5.05 8.23 17.39
CA SER A 64 -4.39 7.75 18.61
C SER A 64 -4.31 6.22 18.69
N ILE A 65 -5.34 5.49 18.25
CA ILE A 65 -5.31 4.03 18.19
C ILE A 65 -4.28 3.56 17.16
N ALA A 66 -4.26 4.18 15.97
CA ALA A 66 -3.30 3.87 14.92
C ALA A 66 -1.84 4.06 15.37
N GLU A 67 -1.54 5.17 16.06
CA GLU A 67 -0.22 5.45 16.63
C GLU A 67 0.16 4.46 17.73
N LYS A 68 -0.78 4.16 18.63
CA LYS A 68 -0.52 3.27 19.77
C LYS A 68 -0.25 1.83 19.34
N GLU A 69 -1.02 1.32 18.40
CA GLU A 69 -0.94 -0.08 17.95
C GLU A 69 0.00 -0.24 16.73
N GLY A 70 0.53 0.87 16.18
CA GLY A 70 1.43 0.86 15.02
C GLY A 70 0.77 0.42 13.72
N VAL A 71 -0.54 0.66 13.58
CA VAL A 71 -1.34 0.22 12.42
C VAL A 71 -1.73 1.39 11.51
N LEU A 72 -1.99 1.10 10.24
CA LEU A 72 -2.43 2.13 9.29
C LEU A 72 -3.91 2.45 9.52
N ILE A 73 -4.25 3.74 9.45
CA ILE A 73 -5.65 4.21 9.56
C ILE A 73 -6.56 3.51 8.53
N ASN A 74 -6.05 3.26 7.32
CA ASN A 74 -6.79 2.56 6.28
C ASN A 74 -7.17 1.12 6.68
N GLU A 75 -6.27 0.41 7.36
CA GLU A 75 -6.54 -0.96 7.83
C GLU A 75 -7.59 -0.95 8.94
N LEU A 76 -7.50 0.00 9.86
CA LEU A 76 -8.47 0.19 10.92
C LEU A 76 -9.88 0.49 10.38
N ILE A 77 -9.97 1.37 9.37
CA ILE A 77 -11.24 1.69 8.70
C ILE A 77 -11.78 0.47 7.95
N THR A 78 -10.91 -0.23 7.20
CA THR A 78 -11.30 -1.43 6.43
C THR A 78 -11.85 -2.52 7.37
N LEU A 79 -11.17 -2.76 8.49
CA LEU A 79 -11.61 -3.71 9.52
C LEU A 79 -12.95 -3.28 10.12
N GLY A 80 -13.08 -2.01 10.50
CA GLY A 80 -14.32 -1.46 11.07
C GLY A 80 -15.51 -1.63 10.13
N LEU A 81 -15.35 -1.32 8.84
CA LEU A 81 -16.39 -1.54 7.83
C LEU A 81 -16.73 -3.02 7.66
N GLY A 82 -15.73 -3.90 7.66
CA GLY A 82 -15.95 -5.35 7.63
C GLY A 82 -16.78 -5.84 8.82
N MET A 83 -16.45 -5.39 10.04
CA MET A 83 -17.23 -5.73 11.24
C MET A 83 -18.68 -5.26 11.16
N VAL A 84 -18.91 -4.07 10.62
CA VAL A 84 -20.27 -3.53 10.42
C VAL A 84 -21.07 -4.41 9.45
N ILE A 85 -20.45 -4.83 8.33
CA ILE A 85 -21.08 -5.74 7.36
C ILE A 85 -21.37 -7.09 8.01
N SER A 86 -20.39 -7.71 8.69
CA SER A 86 -20.57 -9.01 9.35
C SER A 86 -21.73 -8.99 10.35
N LYS A 87 -21.81 -7.97 11.21
CA LYS A 87 -22.93 -7.82 12.16
C LYS A 87 -24.29 -7.65 11.49
N TYR A 88 -24.33 -6.95 10.35
CA TYR A 88 -25.55 -6.81 9.59
C TYR A 88 -25.97 -8.16 8.97
N GLU A 89 -25.03 -8.91 8.40
CA GLU A 89 -25.31 -10.22 7.80
C GLU A 89 -25.76 -11.27 8.82
N GLU A 90 -25.25 -11.22 10.05
CA GLU A 90 -25.69 -12.08 11.15
C GLU A 90 -27.19 -11.93 11.45
N SER A 91 -27.73 -10.73 11.31
CA SER A 91 -29.13 -10.41 11.66
C SER A 91 -30.07 -10.41 10.45
N HIS A 92 -29.59 -10.08 9.25
CA HIS A 92 -30.41 -9.87 8.06
C HIS A 92 -30.14 -10.89 6.93
N GLY A 93 -29.17 -11.78 7.12
CA GLY A 93 -28.70 -12.70 6.09
C GLY A 93 -27.73 -12.03 5.12
N GLN A 94 -27.15 -12.83 4.23
CA GLN A 94 -26.07 -12.42 3.33
C GLN A 94 -26.46 -11.22 2.47
N ILE A 95 -25.62 -10.17 2.44
CA ILE A 95 -25.81 -9.00 1.60
C ILE A 95 -25.60 -9.42 0.15
N ARG A 96 -26.71 -9.60 -0.57
CA ARG A 96 -26.70 -9.74 -2.03
C ARG A 96 -27.04 -8.40 -2.65
N PRO A 97 -26.35 -7.96 -3.72
CA PRO A 97 -26.73 -6.75 -4.45
C PRO A 97 -28.06 -7.00 -5.18
N LYS A 98 -29.17 -6.89 -4.45
CA LYS A 98 -30.53 -6.82 -4.98
C LYS A 98 -31.12 -5.46 -4.60
N LYS A 99 -32.08 -5.03 -5.44
CA LYS A 99 -32.71 -3.70 -5.56
C LYS A 99 -32.55 -2.75 -4.36
N PRO A 100 -32.27 -1.44 -4.61
CA PRO A 100 -32.02 -0.46 -3.56
C PRO A 100 -33.24 -0.33 -2.62
N ASN A 101 -33.09 -0.79 -1.38
CA ASN A 101 -33.99 -0.40 -0.30
C ASN A 101 -33.53 0.99 0.19
N LYS A 102 -34.41 1.99 0.07
CA LYS A 102 -34.23 3.31 0.71
C LYS A 102 -34.47 3.13 2.22
N GLY A 103 -33.44 2.69 2.94
CA GLY A 103 -33.48 2.49 4.39
C GLY A 103 -33.04 3.74 5.17
N ASN A 104 -33.62 3.95 6.35
CA ASN A 104 -33.07 4.86 7.36
C ASN A 104 -31.96 4.11 8.13
N ILE A 105 -30.78 4.73 8.24
CA ILE A 105 -29.60 4.14 8.91
C ILE A 105 -29.91 3.66 10.34
N ALA A 106 -30.84 4.33 11.04
CA ALA A 106 -31.22 4.00 12.41
C ALA A 106 -31.95 2.65 12.55
N ASN A 107 -32.53 2.13 11.46
CA ASN A 107 -33.30 0.89 11.47
C ASN A 107 -32.47 -0.33 11.04
N ILE A 108 -31.19 -0.14 10.68
CA ILE A 108 -30.32 -1.20 10.12
C ILE A 108 -29.71 -2.09 11.21
N PHE A 109 -29.54 -1.57 12.43
CA PHE A 109 -28.83 -2.25 13.53
C PHE A 109 -29.66 -2.41 14.82
N ARG A 110 -30.99 -2.34 14.73
CA ARG A 110 -31.89 -2.52 15.89
C ARG A 110 -32.33 -3.97 16.00
#